data_AF-A0A2D5LLT3-F1
#
_entry.id   AF-A0A2D5LLT3-F1
#
_cell.length_a   1.000
_cell.length_b   1.000
_cell.length_c   1.000
_cell.angle_alpha   90.00
_cell.angle_beta   90.00
_cell.angle_gamma   90.00
#
_symmetry.space_group_name_H-M   'P 1'
#
loop_
_entity.id
_entity.type
_entity.pdbx_description
1 polymer ?
#
loop_
_entity_poly.entity_id
_entity_poly.type
_entity_poly.pdbx_seq_one_letter_code
_entity_poly.pdbx_strand_id
1 'polypeptide(L)'
;MAASQTTTVSQSVNRSVSEWVSSKAAMQATLHSEALTELEKSVSTTQFDSANRMHALRLKRIMFYILQARAYEQQNWQYNRDDAVQRASNILRHHQMKTGQGSYVL
;
A
#
# COMPACT_ATOMS: atom_id res chain seq x y z
N MET A 1 -19.84 -16.95 -21.52
CA MET A 1 -18.62 -17.43 -20.84
C MET A 1 -17.87 -16.24 -20.25
N ALA A 2 -18.15 -15.82 -19.00
CA ALA A 2 -17.51 -14.64 -18.38
C ALA A 2 -16.98 -14.88 -16.95
N ALA A 3 -17.41 -15.96 -16.29
CA ALA A 3 -17.04 -16.25 -14.89
C ALA A 3 -15.57 -16.69 -14.72
N SER A 4 -14.97 -17.32 -15.73
CA SER A 4 -13.60 -17.85 -15.64
C SER A 4 -12.53 -16.75 -15.54
N GLN A 5 -12.76 -15.57 -16.13
CA GLN A 5 -11.75 -14.51 -16.13
C GLN A 5 -11.66 -13.82 -14.76
N THR A 6 -12.79 -13.61 -14.09
CA THR A 6 -12.86 -12.99 -12.76
C THR A 6 -12.25 -13.85 -11.66
N THR A 7 -12.40 -15.17 -11.74
CA THR A 7 -11.85 -16.10 -10.74
C THR A 7 -10.32 -16.16 -10.85
N THR A 8 -9.78 -16.24 -12.07
CA THR A 8 -8.33 -16.28 -12.31
C THR A 8 -7.63 -14.98 -11.87
N VAL A 9 -8.27 -13.83 -12.11
CA VAL A 9 -7.73 -12.53 -11.66
C VAL A 9 -7.77 -12.41 -10.13
N SER A 10 -8.80 -12.92 -9.46
CA SER A 10 -8.89 -12.84 -7.99
C SER A 10 -7.84 -13.73 -7.30
N GLN A 11 -7.56 -14.91 -7.86
CA GLN A 11 -6.57 -15.84 -7.32
C GLN A 11 -5.13 -15.33 -7.50
N SER A 12 -4.79 -14.73 -8.64
CA SER A 12 -3.45 -14.15 -8.85
C SER A 12 -3.18 -12.98 -7.91
N VAL A 13 -4.19 -12.16 -7.64
CA VAL A 13 -4.09 -11.02 -6.71
C VAL A 13 -3.86 -11.48 -5.28
N ASN A 14 -4.61 -12.48 -4.80
CA ASN A 14 -4.42 -13.00 -3.45
C ASN A 14 -3.03 -13.62 -3.26
N ARG A 15 -2.52 -14.32 -4.29
CA ARG A 15 -1.17 -14.89 -4.26
C ARG A 15 -0.08 -13.83 -4.14
N SER A 16 -0.15 -12.76 -4.94
CA SER A 16 0.82 -11.66 -4.87
C SER A 16 0.78 -10.90 -3.53
N VAL A 17 -0.39 -10.80 -2.90
CA VAL A 17 -0.53 -10.17 -1.56
C VAL A 17 0.12 -11.04 -0.49
N SER A 18 -0.10 -12.35 -0.51
CA SER A 18 0.51 -13.28 0.46
C SER A 18 2.03 -13.36 0.30
N GLU A 19 2.55 -13.39 -0.92
CA GLU A 19 3.99 -13.37 -1.20
C GLU A 19 4.63 -12.06 -0.70
N TRP A 20 3.93 -10.93 -0.84
CA TRP A 20 4.37 -9.63 -0.32
C TRP A 20 4.42 -9.56 1.21
N VAL A 21 3.44 -10.17 1.91
CA VAL A 21 3.45 -10.27 3.38
C VAL A 21 4.66 -11.08 3.86
N SER A 22 5.04 -12.15 3.14
CA SER A 22 6.23 -12.96 3.46
C SER A 22 7.54 -12.20 3.20
N SER A 23 7.62 -11.37 2.16
CA SER A 23 8.80 -10.53 1.90
C SER A 23 9.00 -9.40 2.92
N LYS A 24 7.93 -8.97 3.62
CA LYS A 24 7.99 -7.95 4.68
C LYS A 24 8.86 -8.37 5.86
N ALA A 25 8.95 -9.68 6.14
CA ALA A 25 9.79 -10.22 7.21
C ALA A 25 11.30 -10.20 6.88
N ALA A 26 11.67 -10.19 5.60
CA ALA A 26 13.08 -10.28 5.18
C ALA A 26 13.76 -8.91 4.95
N MET A 27 13.02 -7.80 4.86
CA MET A 27 13.55 -6.46 4.56
C MET A 27 13.80 -5.56 5.79
N GLN A 28 13.70 -6.08 7.00
CA GLN A 28 13.53 -5.28 8.22
C GLN A 28 14.81 -4.66 8.83
N ALA A 29 15.92 -4.57 8.09
CA ALA A 29 17.21 -4.11 8.64
C ALA A 29 17.80 -2.84 8.01
N THR A 30 16.97 -1.98 7.41
CA THR A 30 17.35 -0.59 7.07
C THR A 30 16.40 0.36 7.76
N LEU A 31 16.94 1.33 8.52
CA LEU A 31 16.17 2.40 9.16
C LEU A 31 15.49 3.25 8.09
N HIS A 32 14.21 2.99 7.84
CA HIS A 32 13.40 3.81 6.94
C HIS A 32 13.23 5.22 7.50
N SER A 33 13.01 6.21 6.63
CA SER A 33 12.55 7.53 7.08
C SER A 33 11.28 7.40 7.94
N GLU A 34 11.14 8.29 8.92
CA GLU A 34 9.99 8.30 9.83
C GLU A 34 8.67 8.36 9.06
N ALA A 35 8.58 9.21 8.04
CA ALA A 35 7.39 9.35 7.21
C ALA A 35 7.01 8.07 6.45
N LEU A 36 8.00 7.35 5.89
CA LEU A 36 7.75 6.06 5.22
C LEU A 36 7.32 4.99 6.24
N THR A 37 7.95 4.97 7.42
CA THR A 37 7.62 4.06 8.52
C THR A 37 6.19 4.28 9.02
N GLU A 38 5.79 5.54 9.22
CA GLU A 38 4.44 5.91 9.64
C GLU A 38 3.39 5.53 8.60
N LEU A 39 3.66 5.80 7.32
CA LEU A 39 2.79 5.40 6.21
C LEU A 39 2.59 3.88 6.20
N GLU A 40 3.66 3.09 6.27
CA GLU A 40 3.58 1.63 6.26
C GLU A 40 2.78 1.09 7.45
N LYS A 41 2.96 1.70 8.63
CA LYS A 41 2.17 1.39 9.82
C LYS A 41 0.70 1.72 9.59
N SER A 42 0.37 2.91 9.10
CA SER A 42 -1.01 3.35 8.83
C SER A 42 -1.71 2.47 7.80
N VAL A 43 -1.00 2.04 6.75
CA VAL A 43 -1.55 1.09 5.78
C VAL A 43 -1.82 -0.26 6.42
N SER A 44 -0.90 -0.77 7.27
CA SER A 44 -1.06 -2.07 7.92
C SER A 44 -2.24 -2.16 8.89
N THR A 45 -2.68 -1.02 9.44
CA THR A 45 -3.82 -0.94 10.36
C THR A 45 -5.13 -0.54 9.67
N THR A 46 -5.06 -0.04 8.43
CA THR A 46 -6.25 0.31 7.63
C THR A 46 -6.86 -0.94 7.00
N GLN A 47 -8.18 -1.13 7.15
CA GLN A 47 -8.84 -2.29 6.53
C GLN A 47 -9.15 -2.02 5.05
N PHE A 48 -8.79 -2.98 4.22
CA PHE A 48 -9.14 -3.02 2.80
C PHE A 48 -9.95 -4.29 2.53
N ASP A 49 -11.17 -4.10 2.02
CA ASP A 49 -12.00 -5.20 1.53
C ASP A 49 -11.51 -5.66 0.14
N SER A 50 -10.98 -6.88 0.05
CA SER A 50 -10.45 -7.44 -1.20
C SER A 50 -11.54 -7.81 -2.21
N ALA A 51 -12.79 -8.04 -1.76
CA ALA A 51 -13.93 -8.27 -2.64
C ALA A 51 -14.38 -6.96 -3.32
N ASN A 52 -14.08 -5.81 -2.72
CA ASN A 52 -14.34 -4.51 -3.31
C ASN A 52 -13.23 -4.10 -4.29
N ARG A 53 -13.54 -4.08 -5.58
CA ARG A 53 -12.59 -3.72 -6.66
C ARG A 53 -11.88 -2.37 -6.41
N MET A 54 -12.58 -1.36 -5.91
CA MET A 54 -11.98 -0.05 -5.67
C MET A 54 -11.00 -0.06 -4.50
N HIS A 55 -11.29 -0.82 -3.45
CA HIS A 55 -10.39 -1.00 -2.32
C HIS A 55 -9.11 -1.73 -2.75
N ALA A 56 -9.26 -2.83 -3.51
CA ALA A 56 -8.14 -3.57 -4.06
C ALA A 56 -7.25 -2.70 -4.97
N LEU A 57 -7.84 -1.84 -5.83
CA LEU A 57 -7.09 -0.92 -6.69
C LEU A 57 -6.34 0.15 -5.89
N ARG A 58 -6.95 0.71 -4.85
CA ARG A 58 -6.29 1.68 -3.96
C ARG A 58 -5.12 1.05 -3.23
N LEU A 59 -5.31 -0.13 -2.64
CA LEU A 59 -4.24 -0.85 -1.96
C LEU A 59 -3.07 -1.13 -2.90
N LYS A 60 -3.32 -1.66 -4.11
CA LYS A 60 -2.26 -1.90 -5.11
C LYS A 60 -1.46 -0.63 -5.44
N ARG A 61 -2.14 0.52 -5.61
CA ARG A 61 -1.47 1.80 -5.90
C ARG A 61 -0.64 2.29 -4.71
N ILE A 62 -1.14 2.17 -3.49
CA ILE A 62 -0.39 2.51 -2.27
C ILE A 62 0.87 1.65 -2.19
N MET A 63 0.75 0.33 -2.41
CA MET A 63 1.88 -0.60 -2.39
C MET A 63 2.94 -0.27 -3.44
N PHE A 64 2.51 0.09 -4.65
CA PHE A 64 3.43 0.53 -5.71
C PHE A 64 4.28 1.72 -5.27
N TYR A 65 3.66 2.75 -4.66
CA TYR A 65 4.40 3.93 -4.21
C TYR A 65 5.30 3.65 -2.99
N ILE A 66 4.89 2.77 -2.08
CA ILE A 66 5.77 2.34 -0.97
C ILE A 66 7.01 1.63 -1.51
N LEU A 67 6.88 0.75 -2.52
CA LEU A 67 8.02 0.09 -3.15
C LEU A 67 8.97 1.10 -3.83
N GLN A 68 8.42 2.11 -4.52
CA GLN A 68 9.22 3.21 -5.09
C GLN A 68 9.95 3.99 -3.98
N ALA A 69 9.25 4.38 -2.91
CA ALA A 69 9.83 5.12 -1.80
C ALA A 69 11.00 4.37 -1.15
N ARG A 70 10.86 3.06 -0.93
CA ARG A 70 11.95 2.20 -0.43
C ARG A 70 13.15 2.17 -1.38
N ALA A 71 12.91 2.02 -2.68
CA ALA A 71 13.97 2.01 -3.69
C ALA A 71 14.72 3.36 -3.76
N TYR A 72 13.99 4.47 -3.66
CA TYR A 72 14.55 5.82 -3.63
C TYR A 72 15.34 6.09 -2.35
N GLU A 73 14.90 5.56 -1.22
CA GLU A 73 15.62 5.67 0.06
C GLU A 73 16.98 4.96 0.01
N GLN A 74 17.04 3.77 -0.58
CA GLN A 74 18.30 3.05 -0.79
C GLN A 74 19.28 3.80 -1.71
N GLN A 75 18.75 4.60 -2.64
CA GLN A 75 19.53 5.40 -3.59
C GLN A 75 19.81 6.82 -3.09
N ASN A 76 19.36 7.16 -1.87
CA ASN A 76 19.44 8.50 -1.29
C ASN A 76 18.76 9.59 -2.16
N TRP A 77 17.70 9.23 -2.89
CA TRP A 77 16.90 10.15 -3.72
C TRP A 77 15.74 10.72 -2.91
N GLN A 78 16.07 11.65 -2.01
CA GLN A 78 15.13 12.23 -1.05
C GLN A 78 13.86 12.80 -1.69
N TYR A 79 13.98 13.64 -2.72
CA TYR A 79 12.81 14.24 -3.37
C TYR A 79 11.83 13.18 -3.92
N ASN A 80 12.35 12.17 -4.60
CA ASN A 80 11.53 11.11 -5.20
C ASN A 80 10.87 10.23 -4.13
N ARG A 81 11.60 9.91 -3.05
CA ARG A 81 11.04 9.22 -1.89
C ARG A 81 9.88 10.00 -1.32
N ASP A 82 10.07 11.29 -1.06
CA ASP A 82 9.08 12.14 -0.40
C ASP A 82 7.82 12.31 -1.28
N ASP A 83 7.96 12.47 -2.61
CA ASP A 83 6.84 12.47 -3.56
C ASP A 83 6.07 11.12 -3.56
N ALA A 84 6.78 9.99 -3.54
CA ALA A 84 6.16 8.67 -3.49
C ALA A 84 5.38 8.46 -2.17
N VAL A 85 5.95 8.84 -1.02
CA VAL A 85 5.28 8.82 0.28
C VAL A 85 4.02 9.68 0.26
N GLN A 86 4.08 10.89 -0.30
CA GLN A 86 2.93 11.79 -0.37
C GLN A 86 1.80 11.23 -1.24
N ARG A 87 2.12 10.62 -2.39
CA ARG A 87 1.12 9.98 -3.26
C ARG A 87 0.43 8.82 -2.57
N ALA A 88 1.18 7.95 -1.91
CA ALA A 88 0.62 6.84 -1.14
C ALA A 88 -0.29 7.34 -0.01
N SER A 89 0.17 8.34 0.75
CA SER A 89 -0.56 8.95 1.87
C SER A 89 -1.87 9.58 1.43
N ASN A 90 -1.90 10.26 0.27
CA ASN A 90 -3.11 10.85 -0.27
C ASN A 90 -4.17 9.81 -0.65
N ILE A 91 -3.75 8.68 -1.24
CA ILE A 91 -4.67 7.59 -1.58
C ILE A 91 -5.20 6.93 -0.31
N LEU A 92 -4.34 6.71 0.69
CA LEU A 92 -4.72 6.16 1.98
C LEU A 92 -5.72 7.05 2.71
N ARG A 93 -5.45 8.35 2.82
CA ARG A 93 -6.35 9.33 3.43
C ARG A 93 -7.71 9.33 2.74
N HIS A 94 -7.73 9.35 1.41
CA HIS A 94 -8.98 9.28 0.65
C HIS A 94 -9.76 8.00 0.94
N HIS A 95 -9.09 6.85 1.01
CA HIS A 95 -9.71 5.58 1.36
C HIS A 95 -10.33 5.65 2.76
N GLN A 96 -9.54 6.04 3.75
CA GLN A 96 -9.94 6.18 5.15
C GLN A 96 -11.14 7.12 5.33
N MET A 97 -11.17 8.25 4.62
CA MET A 97 -12.33 9.17 4.63
C MET A 97 -13.59 8.52 4.04
N LYS A 98 -13.45 7.71 2.98
CA LYS A 98 -14.59 7.04 2.34
C LYS A 98 -15.11 5.83 3.13
N THR A 99 -14.29 5.25 3.99
CA THR A 99 -14.65 4.07 4.80
C THR A 99 -14.93 4.41 6.27
N GLY A 100 -14.83 5.69 6.67
CA GLY A 100 -14.98 6.09 8.08
C GLY A 100 -13.84 5.64 8.98
N GLN A 101 -12.69 5.29 8.40
CA GLN A 101 -11.48 4.83 9.10
C GLN A 101 -10.44 5.95 9.30
N GLY A 102 -10.75 7.18 8.86
CA GLY A 102 -9.91 8.34 9.12
C GLY A 102 -10.23 8.95 10.48
N SER A 103 -9.20 9.42 11.19
CA SER A 103 -9.44 10.35 12.30
C SER A 103 -10.05 11.63 11.76
N TYR A 104 -11.27 11.96 12.19
CA TYR A 104 -11.71 13.34 12.19
C TYR A 104 -10.81 14.09 13.18
N VAL A 105 -9.84 14.83 12.67
CA VAL A 105 -9.24 15.89 13.47
C VAL A 105 -10.26 17.02 13.46
N LEU A 106 -11.05 17.12 14.54
CA LEU A 106 -11.88 18.29 14.84
C LEU A 106 -10.99 19.44 15.30
#